data_AF-A0A438F2W1-F1
#
_entry.id   AF-A0A438F2W1-F1
#
_cell.length_a   1.000
_cell.length_b   1.000
_cell.length_c   1.000
_cell.angle_alpha   90.00
_cell.angle_beta   90.00
_cell.angle_gamma   90.00
#
_symmetry.space_group_name_H-M   'P 1'
#
loop_
_entity.id
_entity.type
_entity.pdbx_description
1 polymer ?
#
loop_
_entity_poly.entity_id
_entity_poly.type
_entity_poly.pdbx_seq_one_letter_code
_entity_poly.pdbx_strand_id
1 'polypeptide(L)' 'MEKLKRQLAKEFEIKDPGKLKYFLRIEVAHSNEGIVISQQICILDLLNETGISGCKPTETPMEQSHKLNKEKEALQ' A
#
# COMPACT_ATOMS: atom_id res chain seq x y z
N MET A 1 -9.98 -19.23 3.09
CA MET A 1 -8.51 -19.11 3.27
C MET A 1 -7.97 -19.94 4.43
N GLU A 2 -8.55 -19.89 5.62
CA GLU A 2 -8.00 -20.58 6.81
C GLU A 2 -7.82 -22.11 6.66
N LYS A 3 -8.73 -22.80 5.97
CA LYS A 3 -8.58 -24.24 5.70
C LYS A 3 -7.36 -24.53 4.81
N LEU A 4 -7.16 -23.74 3.75
CA LEU A 4 -6.04 -23.87 2.83
C LEU A 4 -4.71 -23.58 3.54
N LYS A 5 -4.64 -22.49 4.31
CA LYS A 5 -3.46 -22.16 5.13
C LYS A 5 -3.08 -23.31 6.05
N ARG A 6 -4.07 -23.91 6.74
CA ARG A 6 -3.84 -25.07 7.61
C ARG A 6 -3.35 -26.32 6.87
N GLN A 7 -3.86 -26.58 5.66
CA GLN A 7 -3.38 -27.71 4.86
C GLN A 7 -1.93 -27.49 4.41
N LEU A 8 -1.61 -26.29 3.93
CA LEU A 8 -0.26 -25.97 3.49
C LEU A 8 0.73 -25.94 4.66
N ALA A 9 0.33 -25.45 5.83
CA ALA A 9 1.16 -25.44 7.04
C ALA A 9 1.46 -26.84 7.62
N LYS A 10 0.74 -27.88 7.18
CA LYS A 10 1.05 -29.27 7.54
C LYS A 10 2.22 -29.84 6.73
N GLU A 11 2.30 -29.46 5.47
CA GLU A 11 3.30 -29.97 4.52
C GLU A 11 4.53 -29.06 4.42
N PHE A 12 4.35 -27.77 4.71
CA PHE A 12 5.38 -26.73 4.59
C PHE A 12 5.46 -25.90 5.86
N GLU A 13 6.67 -25.47 6.25
CA GLU A 13 6.85 -24.50 7.33
C GLU A 13 6.42 -23.11 6.85
N ILE A 14 5.13 -22.81 6.98
CA ILE A 14 4.53 -21.56 6.53
C ILE A 14 4.40 -20.60 7.70
N LYS A 15 5.00 -19.43 7.54
CA LYS A 15 4.78 -18.28 8.41
C LYS A 15 3.68 -17.41 7.83
N ASP A 16 2.60 -17.22 8.58
CA ASP A 16 1.57 -16.25 8.23
C ASP A 16 1.91 -14.89 8.88
N PRO A 17 2.26 -13.86 8.09
CA PRO A 17 2.50 -12.52 8.62
C PRO A 17 1.20 -11.80 9.02
N GLY A 18 0.04 -12.39 8.77
CA GLY A 18 -1.26 -11.78 9.02
C GLY A 18 -1.60 -10.70 8.00
N LYS A 19 -2.35 -9.68 8.43
CA LYS A 19 -2.70 -8.55 7.56
C LYS A 19 -1.47 -7.69 7.28
N LEU A 20 -1.22 -7.41 6.00
CA LEU A 20 -0.15 -6.51 5.58
C LEU A 20 -0.38 -5.11 6.17
N LYS A 21 0.59 -4.61 6.94
CA LYS A 21 0.57 -3.26 7.51
C LYS A 21 1.57 -2.32 6.83
N TYR A 22 2.75 -2.82 6.49
CA TYR A 22 3.80 -2.04 5.85
C TYR A 22 4.52 -2.87 4.78
N PHE A 23 4.82 -2.26 3.63
CA PHE A 23 5.65 -2.85 2.57
C PHE A 23 6.39 -1.75 1.83
N LEU A 24 7.72 -1.81 1.70
CA LEU A 24 8.51 -0.79 0.99
C LEU A 24 8.21 0.68 1.40
N ARG A 25 8.04 0.94 2.71
CA ARG A 25 7.62 2.26 3.27
C ARG A 25 6.20 2.71 2.86
N ILE A 26 5.42 1.81 2.29
CA ILE A 26 3.99 1.98 2.04
C ILE A 26 3.23 1.44 3.25
N GLU A 27 2.41 2.28 3.85
CA GLU A 27 1.47 1.91 4.90
C GLU A 27 0.15 1.42 4.30
N VAL A 28 -0.36 0.32 4.84
CA VAL A 28 -1.58 -0.34 4.38
C VAL A 28 -2.56 -0.41 5.55
N ALA A 29 -3.61 0.43 5.47
CA ALA A 29 -4.71 0.43 6.41
C ALA A 29 -5.90 -0.35 5.84
N HIS A 30 -6.53 -1.17 6.69
CA HIS A 30 -7.67 -2.00 6.30
C HIS A 30 -8.92 -1.47 7.00
N SER A 31 -9.95 -1.12 6.24
CA SER A 31 -11.27 -0.74 6.74
C SER A 31 -12.32 -1.76 6.27
N ASN A 32 -13.56 -1.62 6.74
CA ASN A 32 -14.68 -2.43 6.24
C ASN A 32 -15.03 -2.09 4.78
N GLU A 33 -14.62 -0.92 4.30
CA GLU A 33 -14.92 -0.41 2.96
C GLU A 33 -13.82 -0.78 1.95
N GLY A 34 -12.63 -1.15 2.43
CA GLY A 34 -11.53 -1.58 1.56
C GLY A 34 -10.16 -1.39 2.19
N ILE A 35 -9.18 -1.17 1.32
CA ILE A 35 -7.78 -0.96 1.69
C ILE A 35 -7.39 0.48 1.34
N VAL A 36 -6.81 1.18 2.30
CA VAL A 36 -6.22 2.51 2.12
C VAL A 36 -4.71 2.33 2.12
N ILE A 37 -4.06 2.92 1.11
CA ILE A 37 -2.62 2.86 0.92
C ILE A 37 -2.07 4.28 1.12
N SER A 38 -1.06 4.42 1.97
CA SER A 38 -0.42 5.69 2.28
C SER A 38 1.09 5.59 2.15
N GLN A 39 1.71 6.64 1.62
CA GLN A 39 3.16 6.81 1.58
C GLN A 39 3.61 8.03 2.42
N GLN A 40 2.74 8.54 3.29
CA GLN A 40 3.00 9.76 4.06
C GLN A 40 4.33 9.70 4.83
N ILE A 41 4.66 8.55 5.44
CA ILE A 41 5.93 8.35 6.14
C ILE A 41 7.11 8.50 5.17
N CYS A 42 7.06 7.82 4.02
CA CYS A 42 8.10 7.91 3.00
C CYS A 42 8.30 9.35 2.50
N ILE A 43 7.21 10.07 2.29
CA ILE A 43 7.24 11.47 1.86
C ILE A 43 7.85 12.35 2.95
N LEU A 44 7.45 12.20 4.21
CA LEU A 44 8.01 12.98 5.33
C LEU A 44 9.51 12.71 5.51
N ASP A 45 9.93 11.45 5.42
CA ASP A 45 11.34 11.07 5.49
C ASP A 45 12.12 11.74 4.35
N LEU A 46 11.60 11.69 3.11
CA LEU A 46 12.23 12.33 1.96
C LEU A 46 12.33 13.85 2.12
N LEU A 47 11.27 14.51 2.58
CA LEU A 47 11.26 15.96 2.81
C LEU A 47 12.28 16.37 3.89
N ASN A 48 12.45 15.54 4.92
CA ASN A 48 13.44 15.76 5.96
C ASN A 48 14.87 15.51 5.44
N GLU A 49 15.11 14.41 4.72
CA GLU A 49 16.42 14.07 4.13
C GLU A 49 16.90 15.14 3.13
N THR A 50 15.97 15.71 2.35
CA THR A 50 16.27 16.75 1.36
C THR A 50 16.25 18.17 1.95
N GLY A 51 15.88 18.34 3.22
CA GLY A 51 15.85 19.63 3.90
C GLY A 51 14.72 20.56 3.46
N ILE A 52 13.67 20.05 2.83
CA ILE A 52 12.56 20.84 2.24
C ILE A 52 11.23 20.72 2.99
N SER A 53 11.23 20.13 4.20
CA SER A 53 10.04 19.94 5.05
C SER A 53 9.27 21.25 5.36
N GLY A 54 9.95 22.40 5.34
CA GLY A 54 9.35 23.73 5.53
C GLY A 54 9.19 24.56 4.24
N CYS A 55 9.44 23.98 3.07
CA CYS A 55 9.33 24.71 1.81
C CYS A 55 7.86 25.02 1.45
N LYS A 56 7.65 26.10 0.70
CA LYS A 56 6.32 26.41 0.15
C LYS A 56 5.86 25.28 -0.78
N PRO A 57 4.57 24.90 -0.77
CA PRO A 57 4.02 23.97 -1.76
C PRO A 57 4.32 24.46 -3.18
N THR A 58 4.60 23.53 -4.08
CA THR A 58 4.72 23.84 -5.52
C THR A 58 3.35 24.15 -6.11
N GLU A 59 3.29 25.09 -7.06
CA GLU A 59 2.07 25.41 -7.82
C GLU A 59 1.59 24.23 -8.67
N THR A 60 2.51 23.30 -8.98
CA THR A 60 2.25 22.06 -9.71
C THR A 60 2.41 20.86 -8.77
N PRO A 61 1.35 20.48 -8.02
CA PRO A 61 1.42 19.34 -7.12
C PRO A 61 1.69 18.04 -7.91
N MET A 62 2.34 17.09 -7.23
CA MET A 62 2.52 15.74 -7.76
C MET A 62 1.15 15.10 -8.01
N GLU A 63 0.97 14.49 -9.18
CA GLU A 63 -0.28 13.80 -9.56
C GLU A 63 -0.59 12.70 -8.54
N GLN A 64 -1.75 12.77 -7.89
CA GLN A 64 -2.13 11.88 -6.78
C GLN A 64 -3.04 10.71 -7.21
N SER A 65 -3.50 10.69 -8.46
CA SER A 65 -4.68 9.95 -8.90
C SER A 65 -4.47 9.18 -10.19
N HIS A 66 -3.59 8.18 -10.15
CA HIS A 66 -3.78 7.03 -11.04
C HIS A 66 -5.02 6.27 -10.59
N LYS A 67 -6.19 6.57 -11.20
CA LYS A 67 -7.34 5.69 -11.13
C LYS A 67 -6.89 4.33 -11.66
N LEU A 68 -6.67 3.39 -10.76
CA LEU A 68 -6.49 1.98 -11.08
C LEU A 68 -7.83 1.46 -11.60
N ASN A 69 -8.14 1.76 -12.86
CA ASN A 69 -9.30 1.22 -13.52
C ASN A 69 -9.11 -0.30 -13.58
N LYS A 70 -10.06 -1.05 -13.02
CA LYS A 70 -10.20 -2.46 -13.36
C LYS A 70 -10.68 -2.50 -14.80
N GLU A 71 -9.77 -2.73 -15.73
CA GLU A 71 -10.13 -3.03 -17.10
C GLU A 71 -11.02 -4.28 -17.06
N LYS A 72 -12.31 -4.09 -17.27
CA LYS A 72 -13.18 -5.18 -17.71
C LYS A 72 -13.09 -5.17 -19.21
N GLU A 73 -12.15 -5.93 -19.76
CA GLU A 73 -12.31 -6.46 -21.12
C GLU A 73 -13.54 -7.38 -21.08
N ALA A 74 -14.72 -6.80 -21.32
CA ALA A 74 -15.86 -7.54 -21.80
C ALA A 74 -15.91 -7.31 -23.30
N LEU A 75 -15.47 -8.33 -24.03
CA LEU A 75 -15.73 -8.51 -25.45
C LEU A 75 -17.21 -8.22 -25.74
N GLN A 76 -17.46 -7.30 -26.68
CA GLN A 76 -18.61 -7.36 -27.57
C GLN A 76 -18.19 -6.89 -28.96
#